data_AF-A0A521WWM8-F1
#
_entry.id   AF-A0A521WWM8-F1
#
_cell.length_a   1.000
_cell.length_b   1.000
_cell.length_c   1.000
_cell.angle_alpha   90.00
_cell.angle_beta   90.00
_cell.angle_gamma   90.00
#
_symmetry.space_group_name_H-M   'P 1'
#
loop_
_entity.id
_entity.type
_entity.pdbx_description
1 polymer ?
#
loop_
_entity_poly.entity_id
_entity_poly.type
_entity_poly.pdbx_seq_one_letter_code
_entity_poly.pdbx_strand_id
1 'polypeptide(L)'
;EYRFSEGEGLEGHSFGNLFIVAMTDVAGNFEEAVRETSRVLAVRGQILPATLSALTLCARTDDGTVVRGESAITEHGHVREIFLDPPAIQANPDAIRAILQADIIICGPGSLLTSVMPNMLVEGIRRAIDVSPALKVYVCNVATQHGETDAFKVSDHYRMLTEHIKVSPFDFVLANSNTNAVLPEEWHSQPVEVDTTALNGARVVKADVVAEENRYRHDSKKLADALIRLYYERHQMADSEPAVASPGASQSEKVGVG
;
A
#
# COMPACT_ATOMS: atom_id res chain seq x y z
N GLU A 1 6.97 -20.58 -5.56
CA GLU A 1 5.52 -20.46 -5.77
C GLU A 1 4.90 -21.76 -6.32
N TYR A 2 5.21 -22.93 -5.74
CA TYR A 2 4.60 -24.19 -6.18
C TYR A 2 3.18 -24.31 -5.60
N ARG A 3 2.21 -24.63 -6.46
CA ARG A 3 0.84 -24.97 -6.07
C ARG A 3 0.56 -26.40 -6.53
N PHE A 4 -0.01 -27.21 -5.64
CA PHE A 4 -0.31 -28.60 -5.95
C PHE A 4 -1.44 -28.66 -7.00
N SER A 5 -1.18 -29.29 -8.14
CA SER A 5 -2.15 -29.49 -9.22
C SER A 5 -2.92 -30.80 -9.10
N GLU A 6 -2.43 -31.74 -8.29
CA GLU A 6 -3.01 -33.06 -8.07
C GLU A 6 -2.70 -33.52 -6.63
N GLY A 7 -3.53 -34.40 -6.08
CA GLY A 7 -3.38 -35.00 -4.75
C GLY A 7 -4.59 -34.77 -3.85
N GLU A 8 -5.15 -35.86 -3.31
CA GLU A 8 -6.32 -35.80 -2.41
C GLU A 8 -6.03 -34.87 -1.21
N GLY A 9 -6.83 -33.82 -1.06
CA GLY A 9 -6.70 -32.84 0.02
C GLY A 9 -5.55 -31.84 -0.12
N LEU A 10 -4.75 -31.91 -1.20
CA LEU A 10 -3.66 -30.97 -1.48
C LEU A 10 -3.93 -30.12 -2.73
N GLU A 11 -4.79 -30.58 -3.63
CA GLU A 11 -5.16 -29.86 -4.85
C GLU A 11 -5.56 -28.40 -4.55
N GLY A 12 -4.92 -27.47 -5.26
CA GLY A 12 -5.16 -26.04 -5.10
C GLY A 12 -4.40 -25.37 -3.95
N HIS A 13 -3.75 -26.11 -3.03
CA HIS A 13 -2.97 -25.50 -1.95
C HIS A 13 -1.59 -25.01 -2.40
N SER A 14 -1.15 -23.87 -1.84
CA SER A 14 0.22 -23.36 -2.01
C SER A 14 1.17 -24.14 -1.09
N PHE A 15 2.26 -24.67 -1.64
CA PHE A 15 3.32 -25.29 -0.85
C PHE A 15 3.88 -24.35 0.21
N GLY A 16 4.05 -23.07 -0.12
CA GLY A 16 4.54 -22.08 0.85
C GLY A 16 3.61 -21.95 2.05
N ASN A 17 2.29 -21.96 1.82
CA ASN A 17 1.31 -21.84 2.91
C ASN A 17 1.31 -23.12 3.76
N LEU A 18 1.31 -24.29 3.13
CA LEU A 18 1.38 -25.57 3.84
C LEU A 18 2.70 -25.72 4.61
N PHE A 19 3.81 -25.23 4.05
CA PHE A 19 5.11 -25.20 4.71
C PHE A 19 5.07 -24.32 5.95
N ILE A 20 4.51 -23.10 5.87
CA ILE A 20 4.37 -22.21 7.03
C ILE A 20 3.45 -22.82 8.10
N VAL A 21 2.35 -23.46 7.71
CA VAL A 21 1.45 -24.17 8.64
C VAL A 21 2.21 -25.30 9.35
N ALA A 22 2.92 -26.16 8.61
CA ALA A 22 3.72 -27.23 9.18
C ALA A 22 4.84 -26.70 10.10
N MET A 23 5.51 -25.61 9.71
CA MET A 23 6.52 -24.97 10.54
C MET A 23 5.92 -24.34 11.80
N THR A 24 4.69 -23.84 11.74
CA THR A 24 3.95 -23.33 12.91
C THR A 24 3.65 -24.44 13.90
N ASP A 25 3.23 -25.61 13.42
CA ASP A 25 3.01 -26.78 14.27
C ASP A 25 4.31 -27.28 14.91
N VAL A 26 5.42 -27.29 14.15
CA VAL A 26 6.73 -27.73 14.66
C VAL A 26 7.34 -26.74 15.66
N ALA A 27 7.27 -25.43 15.35
CA ALA A 27 7.84 -24.38 16.19
C ALA A 27 6.95 -24.04 17.40
N GLY A 28 5.71 -24.52 17.42
CA GLY A 28 4.73 -24.29 18.48
C GLY A 28 4.13 -22.88 18.51
N ASN A 29 4.62 -21.97 17.68
CA ASN A 29 4.06 -20.64 17.48
C ASN A 29 4.43 -20.08 16.09
N PHE A 30 3.58 -19.17 15.59
CA PHE A 30 3.70 -18.61 14.24
C PHE A 30 4.96 -17.75 14.05
N GLU A 31 5.36 -17.01 15.09
CA GLU A 31 6.52 -16.12 15.01
C GLU A 31 7.81 -16.90 14.74
N GLU A 32 8.04 -17.95 15.52
CA GLU A 32 9.22 -18.80 15.37
C GLU A 32 9.17 -19.56 14.03
N ALA A 33 7.99 -19.96 13.56
CA ALA A 33 7.83 -20.55 12.24
C ALA A 33 8.24 -19.63 11.10
N VAL A 34 7.87 -18.34 11.16
CA VAL A 34 8.28 -17.34 10.16
C VAL A 34 9.80 -17.12 10.22
N ARG A 35 10.38 -17.06 11.44
CA ARG A 35 11.83 -16.91 11.64
C ARG A 35 12.61 -18.08 11.08
N GLU A 36 12.19 -19.31 11.40
CA GLU A 36 12.82 -20.54 10.94
C GLU A 36 12.65 -20.75 9.43
N THR A 37 11.47 -20.43 8.89
CA THR A 37 11.23 -20.42 7.44
C THR A 37 12.16 -19.44 6.74
N SER A 38 12.31 -18.22 7.28
CA SER A 38 13.22 -17.21 6.72
C SER A 38 14.68 -17.69 6.72
N ARG A 39 15.09 -18.40 7.78
CA ARG A 39 16.42 -19.01 7.90
C ARG A 39 16.64 -20.12 6.88
N VAL A 40 15.67 -21.04 6.73
CA VAL A 40 15.73 -22.14 5.75
C VAL A 40 15.77 -21.62 4.32
N LEU A 41 15.02 -20.55 4.02
CA LEU A 41 14.99 -19.92 2.70
C LEU A 41 16.12 -18.90 2.47
N ALA A 42 17.05 -18.76 3.42
CA ALA A 42 18.18 -17.83 3.36
C ALA A 42 17.78 -16.38 2.99
N VAL A 43 16.65 -15.91 3.54
CA VAL A 43 16.14 -14.56 3.29
C VAL A 43 17.16 -13.53 3.79
N ARG A 44 17.47 -12.54 2.95
CA ARG A 44 18.27 -11.37 3.35
C ARG A 44 17.35 -10.31 3.95
N GLY A 45 17.36 -10.19 5.26
CA GLY A 45 16.51 -9.24 6.01
C GLY A 45 15.66 -9.95 7.06
N GLN A 46 14.68 -9.25 7.60
CA GLN A 46 13.75 -9.77 8.60
C GLN A 46 12.32 -9.70 8.06
N ILE A 47 11.55 -10.78 8.25
CA ILE A 47 10.11 -10.84 7.97
C ILE A 47 9.41 -10.84 9.31
N LEU A 48 8.63 -9.78 9.56
CA LEU A 48 7.90 -9.58 10.82
C LEU A 48 6.41 -9.42 10.51
N PRO A 49 5.53 -10.26 11.09
CA PRO A 49 4.10 -10.05 10.93
C PRO A 49 3.66 -8.78 11.68
N ALA A 50 2.64 -8.08 11.17
CA ALA A 50 2.10 -6.88 11.81
C ALA A 50 1.55 -7.14 13.22
N THR A 51 1.06 -8.36 13.46
CA THR A 51 0.60 -8.85 14.76
C THR A 51 0.96 -10.33 14.92
N LEU A 52 1.00 -10.79 16.17
CA LEU A 52 1.09 -12.22 16.52
C LEU A 52 -0.28 -12.85 16.79
N SER A 53 -1.34 -12.04 16.83
CA SER A 53 -2.71 -12.51 17.05
C SER A 53 -3.37 -12.90 15.75
N ALA A 54 -4.18 -13.96 15.79
CA ALA A 54 -5.05 -14.31 14.68
C ALA A 54 -6.07 -13.19 14.45
N LEU A 55 -6.30 -12.83 13.19
CA LEU A 55 -7.26 -11.81 12.78
C LEU A 55 -7.96 -12.22 11.49
N THR A 56 -9.09 -11.58 11.22
CA THR A 56 -9.80 -11.64 9.95
C THR A 56 -9.96 -10.23 9.41
N LEU A 57 -9.54 -10.02 8.16
CA LEU A 57 -9.87 -8.81 7.44
C LEU A 57 -11.36 -8.83 7.08
N CYS A 58 -12.08 -7.78 7.43
CA CYS A 58 -13.49 -7.64 7.14
C CYS A 58 -13.72 -6.38 6.31
N ALA A 59 -14.74 -6.44 5.46
CA ALA A 59 -15.21 -5.30 4.70
C ALA A 59 -16.69 -5.07 4.92
N ARG A 60 -17.12 -3.81 4.86
CA ARG A 60 -18.52 -3.41 4.80
C ARG A 60 -18.82 -2.82 3.44
N THR A 61 -19.84 -3.34 2.77
CA THR A 61 -20.36 -2.84 1.49
C THR A 61 -21.31 -1.65 1.71
N ASP A 62 -21.71 -0.99 0.62
CA ASP A 62 -22.61 0.18 0.67
C ASP A 62 -24.00 -0.14 1.26
N ASP A 63 -24.49 -1.36 1.04
CA ASP A 63 -25.75 -1.87 1.58
C ASP A 63 -25.65 -2.32 3.06
N GLY A 64 -24.45 -2.25 3.64
CA GLY A 64 -24.18 -2.59 5.04
C GLY A 64 -23.80 -4.06 5.29
N THR A 65 -23.78 -4.91 4.26
CA THR A 65 -23.35 -6.30 4.36
C THR A 65 -21.89 -6.38 4.82
N VAL A 66 -21.59 -7.34 5.69
CA VAL A 66 -20.22 -7.58 6.18
C VAL A 66 -19.65 -8.81 5.50
N VAL A 67 -18.58 -8.59 4.74
CA VAL A 67 -17.79 -9.63 4.08
C VAL A 67 -16.56 -9.94 4.95
N ARG A 68 -16.24 -11.21 5.14
CA ARG A 68 -15.14 -11.66 6.00
C ARG A 68 -14.14 -12.51 5.20
N GLY A 69 -12.86 -12.19 5.35
CA GLY A 69 -11.76 -12.87 4.67
C GLY A 69 -11.33 -12.13 3.40
N GLU A 70 -10.01 -12.06 3.19
CA GLU A 70 -9.39 -11.32 2.09
C GLU A 70 -9.91 -11.77 0.72
N SER A 71 -9.93 -13.08 0.45
CA SER A 71 -10.41 -13.62 -0.82
C SER A 71 -11.86 -13.24 -1.12
N ALA A 72 -12.75 -13.30 -0.12
CA ALA A 72 -14.15 -12.93 -0.28
C ALA A 72 -14.32 -11.41 -0.52
N ILE A 73 -13.44 -10.58 0.05
CA ILE A 73 -13.43 -9.14 -0.18
C ILE A 73 -13.04 -8.84 -1.63
N THR A 74 -11.98 -9.47 -2.15
CA THR A 74 -11.55 -9.29 -3.55
C THR A 74 -12.63 -9.73 -4.54
N GLU A 75 -13.37 -10.80 -4.24
CA GLU A 75 -14.44 -11.31 -5.10
C GLU A 75 -15.72 -10.45 -5.08
N HIS A 76 -16.03 -9.79 -3.96
CA HIS A 76 -17.24 -8.99 -3.83
C HIS A 76 -17.18 -7.64 -4.56
N GLY A 77 -15.98 -7.08 -4.75
CA GLY A 77 -15.79 -5.78 -5.39
C GLY A 77 -15.93 -4.61 -4.42
N HIS A 78 -16.69 -3.57 -4.82
CA HIS A 78 -16.70 -2.28 -4.12
C HIS A 78 -17.09 -2.39 -2.64
N VAL A 79 -16.19 -1.87 -1.78
CA VAL A 79 -16.36 -1.82 -0.33
C VAL A 79 -16.27 -0.39 0.18
N ARG A 80 -17.11 -0.09 1.17
CA ARG A 80 -17.21 1.22 1.81
C ARG A 80 -16.21 1.39 2.95
N GLU A 81 -15.93 0.32 3.68
CA GLU A 81 -15.09 0.34 4.88
C GLU A 81 -14.35 -1.00 5.02
N ILE A 82 -13.06 -0.95 5.34
CA ILE A 82 -12.26 -2.12 5.75
C ILE A 82 -11.91 -2.01 7.24
N PHE A 83 -12.02 -3.11 7.97
CA PHE A 83 -11.67 -3.19 9.40
C PHE A 83 -11.15 -4.58 9.79
N LEU A 84 -10.51 -4.66 10.95
CA LEU A 84 -9.99 -5.92 11.51
C LEU A 84 -10.94 -6.49 12.55
N ASP A 85 -11.06 -7.81 12.58
CA ASP A 85 -11.79 -8.58 13.59
C ASP A 85 -10.89 -9.68 14.19
N PRO A 86 -10.63 -9.68 15.51
CA PRO A 86 -11.13 -8.72 16.51
C PRO A 86 -10.59 -7.30 16.30
N PRO A 87 -11.28 -6.25 16.80
CA PRO A 87 -10.73 -4.91 16.81
C PRO A 87 -9.59 -4.78 17.84
N ALA A 88 -8.82 -3.68 17.77
CA ALA A 88 -7.80 -3.32 18.76
C ALA A 88 -6.70 -4.39 18.99
N ILE A 89 -6.30 -5.07 17.90
CA ILE A 89 -5.23 -6.07 17.93
C ILE A 89 -3.88 -5.43 18.29
N GLN A 90 -3.10 -6.15 19.11
CA GLN A 90 -1.76 -5.73 19.48
C GLN A 90 -0.79 -5.91 18.31
N ALA A 91 -0.03 -4.86 18.01
CA ALA A 91 1.04 -4.93 17.03
C ALA A 91 2.20 -5.79 17.55
N ASN A 92 2.93 -6.41 16.62
CA ASN A 92 4.17 -7.10 16.94
C ASN A 92 5.21 -6.08 17.48
N PRO A 93 5.73 -6.25 18.71
CA PRO A 93 6.73 -5.34 19.29
C PRO A 93 8.01 -5.24 18.44
N ASP A 94 8.39 -6.30 17.74
CA ASP A 94 9.59 -6.33 16.91
C ASP A 94 9.38 -5.50 15.64
N ALA A 95 8.18 -5.55 15.06
CA ALA A 95 7.79 -4.71 13.92
C ALA A 95 7.78 -3.23 14.33
N ILE A 96 7.25 -2.89 15.51
CA ILE A 96 7.31 -1.52 16.05
C ILE A 96 8.76 -1.04 16.16
N ARG A 97 9.66 -1.86 16.74
CA ARG A 97 11.07 -1.48 16.88
C ARG A 97 11.74 -1.25 15.53
N ALA A 98 11.50 -2.11 14.55
CA ALA A 98 12.03 -1.96 13.20
C ALA A 98 11.54 -0.66 12.53
N ILE A 99 10.25 -0.33 12.67
CA ILE A 99 9.66 0.91 12.12
C ILE A 99 10.28 2.17 12.75
N LEU A 100 10.49 2.17 14.07
CA LEU A 100 11.04 3.31 14.79
C LEU A 100 12.55 3.50 14.55
N GLN A 101 13.26 2.45 14.12
CA GLN A 101 14.70 2.48 13.83
C GLN A 101 15.00 2.68 12.34
N ALA A 102 13.98 2.68 11.49
CA ALA A 102 14.16 2.78 10.04
C ALA A 102 14.68 4.16 9.61
N ASP A 103 15.53 4.18 8.59
CA ASP A 103 15.88 5.42 7.89
C ASP A 103 14.79 5.83 6.88
N ILE A 104 14.13 4.84 6.28
CA ILE A 104 13.05 4.99 5.32
C ILE A 104 11.97 3.93 5.58
N ILE A 105 10.71 4.35 5.54
CA ILE A 105 9.53 3.48 5.60
C ILE A 105 8.84 3.56 4.24
N ILE A 106 8.72 2.41 3.58
CA ILE A 106 8.06 2.28 2.28
C ILE A 106 6.77 1.50 2.50
N CYS A 107 5.64 2.11 2.12
CA CYS A 107 4.33 1.50 2.20
C CYS A 107 3.82 1.21 0.78
N GLY A 108 3.51 -0.06 0.50
CA GLY A 108 3.26 -0.53 -0.86
C GLY A 108 4.55 -0.81 -1.65
N PRO A 109 4.43 -1.12 -2.95
CA PRO A 109 3.17 -1.27 -3.67
C PRO A 109 2.40 -2.52 -3.24
N GLY A 110 1.11 -2.59 -3.57
CA GLY A 110 0.27 -3.74 -3.28
C GLY A 110 -1.22 -3.37 -3.37
N SER A 111 -2.09 -4.37 -3.39
CA SER A 111 -3.54 -4.12 -3.36
C SER A 111 -3.88 -3.24 -2.17
N LEU A 112 -4.55 -2.12 -2.44
CA LEU A 112 -4.68 -1.05 -1.45
C LEU A 112 -5.45 -1.54 -0.23
N LEU A 113 -6.56 -2.24 -0.45
CA LEU A 113 -7.50 -2.63 0.60
C LEU A 113 -7.10 -3.93 1.29
N THR A 114 -6.47 -4.84 0.55
CA THR A 114 -6.20 -6.22 0.97
C THR A 114 -4.73 -6.48 1.32
N SER A 115 -3.79 -5.61 0.93
CA SER A 115 -2.36 -5.74 1.28
C SER A 115 -1.83 -4.56 2.10
N VAL A 116 -2.11 -3.32 1.67
CA VAL A 116 -1.56 -2.13 2.33
C VAL A 116 -2.37 -1.75 3.57
N MET A 117 -3.69 -1.57 3.40
CA MET A 117 -4.60 -1.16 4.46
C MET A 117 -4.56 -2.06 5.71
N PRO A 118 -4.55 -3.41 5.61
CA PRO A 118 -4.64 -4.27 6.80
C PRO A 118 -3.48 -4.06 7.78
N ASN A 119 -2.27 -3.82 7.26
CA ASN A 119 -1.10 -3.52 8.09
C ASN A 119 -1.26 -2.17 8.81
N MET A 120 -1.83 -1.18 8.13
CA MET A 120 -2.04 0.18 8.67
C MET A 120 -3.25 0.26 9.61
N LEU A 121 -4.17 -0.70 9.58
CA LEU A 121 -5.28 -0.80 10.53
C LEU A 121 -4.85 -1.34 11.90
N VAL A 122 -3.68 -1.99 11.99
CA VAL A 122 -3.08 -2.34 13.27
C VAL A 122 -2.57 -1.07 13.96
N GLU A 123 -3.26 -0.64 15.00
CA GLU A 123 -3.04 0.67 15.64
C GLU A 123 -1.57 0.91 16.06
N GLY A 124 -0.90 -0.10 16.59
CA GLY A 124 0.51 0.00 16.99
C GLY A 124 1.45 0.24 15.81
N ILE A 125 1.19 -0.39 14.65
CA ILE A 125 1.95 -0.18 13.42
C ILE A 125 1.72 1.23 12.89
N ARG A 126 0.46 1.64 12.78
CA ARG A 126 0.08 2.99 12.34
C ARG A 126 0.74 4.08 13.18
N ARG A 127 0.65 3.97 14.51
CA ARG A 127 1.27 4.94 15.44
C ARG A 127 2.78 4.95 15.30
N ALA A 128 3.42 3.79 15.18
CA ALA A 128 4.87 3.72 15.02
C ALA A 128 5.33 4.42 13.74
N ILE A 129 4.60 4.24 12.63
CA ILE A 129 4.89 4.94 11.36
C ILE A 129 4.69 6.45 11.52
N ASP A 130 3.58 6.87 12.12
CA ASP A 130 3.24 8.30 12.30
C ASP A 130 4.33 9.06 13.07
N VAL A 131 4.79 8.51 14.20
CA VAL A 131 5.80 9.15 15.06
C VAL A 131 7.25 8.89 14.65
N SER A 132 7.50 7.99 13.69
CA SER A 132 8.85 7.66 13.25
C SER A 132 9.51 8.87 12.57
N PRO A 133 10.79 9.16 12.84
CA PRO A 133 11.54 10.21 12.15
C PRO A 133 12.01 9.79 10.75
N ALA A 134 11.78 8.52 10.36
CA ALA A 134 12.13 8.00 9.06
C ALA A 134 11.46 8.80 7.93
N LEU A 135 12.08 8.81 6.75
CA LEU A 135 11.42 9.25 5.53
C LEU A 135 10.26 8.29 5.21
N LYS A 136 9.04 8.79 5.08
CA LYS A 136 7.83 7.97 4.88
C LYS A 136 7.31 8.13 3.45
N VAL A 137 7.34 7.04 2.69
CA VAL A 137 6.95 7.03 1.27
C VAL A 137 5.81 6.05 1.04
N TYR A 138 4.71 6.52 0.49
CA TYR A 138 3.66 5.65 -0.07
C TYR A 138 3.95 5.42 -1.55
N VAL A 139 4.05 4.17 -1.98
CA VAL A 139 4.22 3.78 -3.38
C VAL A 139 2.85 3.45 -3.95
N CYS A 140 2.35 4.33 -4.81
CA CYS A 140 1.05 4.15 -5.44
C CYS A 140 1.09 3.03 -6.48
N ASN A 141 -0.02 2.32 -6.65
CA ASN A 141 -0.15 1.30 -7.69
C ASN A 141 0.00 1.93 -9.08
N VAL A 142 0.58 1.17 -10.02
CA VAL A 142 0.76 1.63 -11.42
C VAL A 142 -0.49 1.45 -12.27
N ALA A 143 -1.39 0.56 -11.84
CA ALA A 143 -2.63 0.22 -12.52
C ALA A 143 -3.75 0.05 -11.49
N THR A 144 -4.98 0.39 -11.87
CA THR A 144 -6.17 0.18 -11.05
C THR A 144 -6.46 -1.31 -10.93
N GLN A 145 -7.05 -1.72 -9.82
CA GLN A 145 -7.50 -3.09 -9.62
C GLN A 145 -9.03 -3.14 -9.66
N HIS A 146 -9.56 -3.97 -10.56
CA HIS A 146 -10.99 -4.15 -10.71
C HIS A 146 -11.64 -4.58 -9.38
N GLY A 147 -12.74 -3.92 -9.01
CA GLY A 147 -13.47 -4.14 -7.78
C GLY A 147 -12.88 -3.43 -6.55
N GLU A 148 -11.63 -2.99 -6.58
CA GLU A 148 -11.01 -2.28 -5.45
C GLU A 148 -10.80 -0.78 -5.71
N THR A 149 -10.24 -0.43 -6.87
CA THR A 149 -9.71 0.91 -7.16
C THR A 149 -10.07 1.38 -8.57
N ASP A 150 -11.22 0.94 -9.09
CA ASP A 150 -11.70 1.31 -10.43
C ASP A 150 -11.70 2.84 -10.61
N ALA A 151 -11.06 3.30 -11.70
CA ALA A 151 -10.89 4.71 -12.06
C ALA A 151 -10.18 5.60 -11.01
N PHE A 152 -9.52 5.01 -9.99
CA PHE A 152 -8.78 5.80 -9.01
C PHE A 152 -7.55 6.47 -9.63
N LYS A 153 -7.38 7.75 -9.31
CA LYS A 153 -6.11 8.47 -9.50
C LYS A 153 -5.19 8.26 -8.30
N VAL A 154 -3.99 8.82 -8.37
CA VAL A 154 -3.04 8.82 -7.23
C VAL A 154 -3.67 9.43 -5.98
N SER A 155 -4.38 10.55 -6.13
CA SER A 155 -5.05 11.20 -5.00
C SER A 155 -6.17 10.36 -4.39
N ASP A 156 -6.91 9.61 -5.19
CA ASP A 156 -7.98 8.73 -4.71
C ASP A 156 -7.42 7.58 -3.89
N HIS A 157 -6.32 6.96 -4.34
CA HIS A 157 -5.61 5.94 -3.55
C HIS A 157 -5.15 6.51 -2.20
N TYR A 158 -4.52 7.68 -2.23
CA TYR A 158 -3.98 8.31 -1.02
C TYR A 158 -5.09 8.75 -0.06
N ARG A 159 -6.18 9.33 -0.60
CA ARG A 159 -7.36 9.72 0.16
C ARG A 159 -8.03 8.51 0.78
N MET A 160 -8.25 7.43 0.02
CA MET A 160 -8.80 6.18 0.53
C MET A 160 -7.99 5.64 1.72
N LEU A 161 -6.65 5.61 1.59
CA LEU A 161 -5.74 5.21 2.67
C LEU A 161 -5.90 6.11 3.90
N THR A 162 -5.73 7.42 3.73
CA THR A 162 -5.72 8.39 4.85
C THR A 162 -7.07 8.56 5.53
N GLU A 163 -8.18 8.44 4.78
CA GLU A 163 -9.53 8.43 5.34
C GLU A 163 -9.81 7.20 6.18
N HIS A 164 -9.23 6.04 5.86
CA HIS A 164 -9.40 4.83 6.68
C HIS A 164 -8.54 4.86 7.95
N ILE A 165 -7.27 5.28 7.82
CA ILE A 165 -6.33 5.26 8.95
C ILE A 165 -6.41 6.54 9.82
N LYS A 166 -7.17 7.55 9.37
CA LYS A 166 -7.41 8.85 10.03
C LYS A 166 -6.15 9.67 10.31
N VAL A 167 -5.06 9.39 9.60
CA VAL A 167 -3.78 10.11 9.66
C VAL A 167 -3.17 10.18 8.26
N SER A 168 -2.21 11.09 8.05
CA SER A 168 -1.50 11.27 6.78
C SER A 168 0.01 11.24 7.05
N PRO A 169 0.59 10.05 7.32
CA PRO A 169 1.94 9.96 7.87
C PRO A 169 3.05 10.06 6.82
N PHE A 170 2.70 10.15 5.53
CA PHE A 170 3.66 10.06 4.43
C PHE A 170 4.17 11.44 4.02
N ASP A 171 5.48 11.55 3.86
CA ASP A 171 6.14 12.74 3.32
C ASP A 171 5.98 12.79 1.79
N PHE A 172 6.05 11.63 1.15
CA PHE A 172 5.99 11.51 -0.30
C PHE A 172 5.04 10.41 -0.77
N VAL A 173 4.43 10.66 -1.93
CA VAL A 173 3.74 9.65 -2.74
C VAL A 173 4.54 9.42 -4.01
N LEU A 174 5.14 8.25 -4.16
CA LEU A 174 5.81 7.84 -5.40
C LEU A 174 4.75 7.33 -6.38
N ALA A 175 4.66 8.00 -7.53
CA ALA A 175 3.70 7.66 -8.59
C ALA A 175 4.43 7.36 -9.91
N ASN A 176 3.90 6.39 -10.65
CA ASN A 176 4.43 6.06 -11.97
C ASN A 176 4.20 7.20 -12.96
N SER A 177 5.26 7.65 -13.63
CA SER A 177 5.17 8.67 -14.68
C SER A 177 4.87 8.09 -16.07
N ASN A 178 5.04 6.78 -16.26
CA ASN A 178 4.87 6.11 -17.54
C ASN A 178 3.48 5.47 -17.64
N THR A 179 2.46 6.30 -17.88
CA THR A 179 1.06 5.89 -17.97
C THR A 179 0.63 5.47 -19.38
N ASN A 180 1.57 5.37 -20.33
CA ASN A 180 1.29 5.00 -21.72
C ASN A 180 1.11 3.48 -21.92
N ALA A 181 0.80 2.74 -20.85
CA ALA A 181 0.59 1.30 -20.91
C ALA A 181 -0.79 0.99 -21.48
N VAL A 182 -0.83 0.13 -22.50
CA VAL A 182 -2.07 -0.54 -22.89
C VAL A 182 -2.14 -1.82 -22.06
N LEU A 183 -3.10 -1.86 -21.14
CA LEU A 183 -3.35 -3.03 -20.32
C LEU A 183 -4.37 -3.94 -21.05
N PRO A 184 -4.28 -5.27 -20.87
CA PRO A 184 -5.27 -6.20 -21.42
C PRO A 184 -6.68 -5.85 -20.94
N GLU A 185 -7.65 -5.84 -21.86
CA GLU A 185 -9.04 -5.44 -21.57
C GLU A 185 -9.71 -6.38 -20.56
N GLU A 186 -9.33 -7.67 -20.60
CA GLU A 186 -9.80 -8.71 -19.69
C GLU A 186 -9.46 -8.46 -18.22
N TRP A 187 -8.50 -7.57 -17.93
CA TRP A 187 -8.14 -7.21 -16.55
C TRP A 187 -9.01 -6.10 -15.98
N HIS A 188 -9.85 -5.46 -16.81
CA HIS A 188 -10.69 -4.32 -16.42
C HIS A 188 -9.91 -3.26 -15.64
N SER A 189 -8.68 -2.99 -16.11
CA SER A 189 -7.69 -2.16 -15.42
C SER A 189 -7.17 -1.05 -16.32
N GLN A 190 -6.81 0.08 -15.71
CA GLN A 190 -6.26 1.25 -16.38
C GLN A 190 -4.99 1.73 -15.66
N PRO A 191 -4.02 2.33 -16.36
CA PRO A 191 -2.90 2.99 -15.70
C PRO A 191 -3.39 4.06 -14.72
N VAL A 192 -2.85 4.08 -13.50
CA VAL A 192 -3.25 5.07 -12.49
C VAL A 192 -2.77 6.45 -12.94
N GLU A 193 -3.72 7.37 -13.13
CA GLU A 193 -3.42 8.74 -13.51
C GLU A 193 -2.80 9.52 -12.36
N VAL A 194 -1.77 10.33 -12.67
CA VAL A 194 -1.12 11.20 -11.70
C VAL A 194 -1.72 12.60 -11.73
N ASP A 195 -2.60 12.88 -10.79
CA ASP A 195 -3.14 14.22 -10.54
C ASP A 195 -2.35 14.96 -9.43
N THR A 196 -2.53 16.29 -9.37
CA THR A 196 -1.80 17.16 -8.43
C THR A 196 -2.74 17.79 -7.40
N THR A 197 -3.81 17.08 -7.01
CA THR A 197 -4.72 17.53 -5.96
C THR A 197 -4.06 17.42 -4.58
N ALA A 198 -4.62 18.11 -3.59
CA ALA A 198 -4.02 18.21 -2.26
C ALA A 198 -3.94 16.83 -1.57
N LEU A 199 -2.72 16.34 -1.30
CA LEU A 199 -2.46 15.07 -0.60
C LEU A 199 -2.17 15.28 0.89
N ASN A 200 -2.90 16.17 1.56
CA ASN A 200 -2.80 16.42 3.00
C ASN A 200 -1.35 16.61 3.51
N GLY A 201 -0.53 17.34 2.74
CA GLY A 201 0.88 17.62 3.06
C GLY A 201 1.90 16.70 2.40
N ALA A 202 1.49 15.54 1.89
CA ALA A 202 2.38 14.65 1.14
C ALA A 202 2.67 15.22 -0.26
N ARG A 203 3.89 14.95 -0.76
CA ARG A 203 4.35 15.45 -2.06
C ARG A 203 4.43 14.34 -3.09
N VAL A 204 3.92 14.59 -4.30
CA VAL A 204 4.02 13.62 -5.39
C VAL A 204 5.41 13.64 -6.02
N VAL A 205 6.05 12.49 -6.08
CA VAL A 205 7.30 12.26 -6.83
C VAL A 205 6.97 11.31 -7.97
N LYS A 206 7.30 11.74 -9.19
CA LYS A 206 7.02 10.97 -10.40
C LYS A 206 8.29 10.28 -10.88
N ALA A 207 8.20 8.98 -11.17
CA ALA A 207 9.30 8.21 -11.77
C ALA A 207 8.74 7.11 -12.69
N ASP A 208 9.48 6.73 -13.73
CA ASP A 208 9.14 5.54 -14.51
C ASP A 208 9.53 4.30 -13.69
N VAL A 209 8.52 3.59 -13.19
CA VAL A 209 8.72 2.44 -12.27
C VAL A 209 8.01 1.18 -12.77
N VAL A 210 7.52 1.16 -14.01
CA VAL A 210 6.84 -0.01 -14.59
C VAL A 210 7.81 -0.97 -15.27
N ALA A 211 7.49 -2.27 -15.18
CA ALA A 211 8.17 -3.32 -15.93
C ALA A 211 7.77 -3.27 -17.40
N GLU A 212 8.74 -3.41 -18.30
CA GLU A 212 8.49 -3.27 -19.75
C GLU A 212 7.61 -4.39 -20.31
N GLU A 213 7.86 -5.62 -19.85
CA GLU A 213 7.14 -6.82 -20.28
C GLU A 213 5.73 -6.92 -19.67
N ASN A 214 5.54 -6.37 -18.48
CA ASN A 214 4.25 -6.35 -17.80
C ASN A 214 4.05 -5.02 -17.07
N ARG A 215 3.45 -4.06 -17.78
CA ARG A 215 3.23 -2.70 -17.28
C ARG A 215 2.16 -2.58 -16.18
N TYR A 216 1.48 -3.68 -15.85
CA TYR A 216 0.65 -3.77 -14.65
C TYR A 216 1.47 -3.92 -13.36
N ARG A 217 2.77 -4.21 -13.49
CA ARG A 217 3.67 -4.41 -12.35
C ARG A 217 4.75 -3.36 -12.30
N HIS A 218 5.22 -3.11 -11.09
CA HIS A 218 6.45 -2.37 -10.85
C HIS A 218 7.66 -3.17 -11.35
N ASP A 219 8.62 -2.48 -11.95
CA ASP A 219 9.98 -2.99 -12.12
C ASP A 219 10.73 -2.80 -10.79
N SER A 220 11.21 -3.90 -10.21
CA SER A 220 11.84 -3.87 -8.90
C SER A 220 13.12 -3.03 -8.86
N LYS A 221 13.87 -2.97 -9.96
CA LYS A 221 15.11 -2.18 -10.05
C LYS A 221 14.80 -0.70 -10.21
N LYS A 222 13.92 -0.34 -11.15
CA LYS A 222 13.52 1.07 -11.33
C LYS A 222 12.89 1.65 -10.06
N LEU A 223 12.04 0.86 -9.39
CA LEU A 223 11.42 1.27 -8.13
C LEU A 223 12.47 1.49 -7.03
N ALA A 224 13.41 0.55 -6.86
CA ALA A 224 14.48 0.68 -5.88
C ALA A 224 15.36 1.91 -6.16
N ASP A 225 15.77 2.11 -7.41
CA ASP A 225 16.57 3.26 -7.83
C ASP A 225 15.85 4.59 -7.55
N ALA A 226 14.54 4.66 -7.83
CA ALA A 226 13.72 5.83 -7.54
C ALA A 226 13.61 6.13 -6.04
N LEU A 227 13.43 5.10 -5.20
CA LEU A 227 13.34 5.24 -3.75
C LEU A 227 14.68 5.65 -3.12
N ILE A 228 15.78 5.07 -3.57
CA ILE A 228 17.13 5.43 -3.11
C ILE A 228 17.47 6.87 -3.52
N ARG A 229 17.15 7.25 -4.76
CA ARG A 229 17.33 8.63 -5.22
C ARG A 229 16.51 9.60 -4.38
N LEU A 230 15.22 9.31 -4.16
CA LEU A 230 14.35 10.12 -3.32
C LEU A 230 14.92 10.27 -1.90
N TYR A 231 15.42 9.18 -1.31
CA TYR A 231 16.04 9.22 0.01
C TYR A 231 17.21 10.21 0.07
N TYR A 232 18.17 10.14 -0.86
CA TYR A 232 19.34 11.03 -0.84
C TYR A 232 19.03 12.48 -1.28
N GLU A 233 18.07 12.68 -2.18
CA GLU A 233 17.72 14.01 -2.72
C GLU A 233 16.61 14.74 -1.95
N ARG A 234 16.00 14.11 -0.93
CA ARG A 234 14.84 14.64 -0.18
C ARG A 234 14.98 16.09 0.29
N HIS A 235 16.17 16.51 0.72
CA HIS A 235 16.42 17.86 1.21
C HIS A 235 16.41 18.90 0.09
N GLN A 236 16.88 18.55 -1.10
CA GLN A 236 16.84 19.43 -2.27
C GLN A 236 15.42 19.59 -2.80
N MET A 237 14.61 18.55 -2.64
CA MET A 237 13.19 18.60 -2.96
C MET A 237 12.45 19.50 -1.96
N ALA A 238 12.78 19.46 -0.65
CA ALA A 238 12.14 20.29 0.39
C ALA A 238 12.12 21.80 0.05
N ASP A 239 13.17 22.30 -0.59
CA ASP A 239 13.34 23.73 -0.90
C ASP A 239 12.63 24.19 -2.20
N SER A 240 12.06 23.28 -2.99
CA SER A 240 11.24 23.61 -4.14
C SER A 240 9.75 23.65 -3.74
N GLU A 241 9.25 24.80 -3.28
CA GLU A 241 7.82 24.99 -2.98
C GLU A 241 6.92 24.70 -4.20
N PRO A 242 5.70 24.16 -4.01
CA PRO A 242 4.69 24.18 -5.04
C PRO A 242 4.24 25.63 -5.26
N ALA A 243 4.23 26.10 -6.51
CA ALA A 243 3.70 27.40 -6.88
C ALA A 243 2.25 27.51 -6.40
N VAL A 244 2.03 28.24 -5.30
CA VAL A 244 0.70 28.61 -4.83
C VAL A 244 0.12 29.54 -5.89
N ALA A 245 -0.88 29.06 -6.62
CA ALA A 245 -1.68 29.89 -7.51
C ALA A 245 -2.28 31.04 -6.67
N SER A 246 -1.79 32.25 -6.93
CA SER A 246 -2.33 33.46 -6.32
C SER A 246 -3.81 33.59 -6.73
N PRO A 247 -4.75 33.86 -5.81
CA PRO A 247 -6.12 34.15 -6.20
C PRO A 247 -6.12 35.44 -7.02
N GLY A 248 -6.48 35.30 -8.29
CA GLY A 248 -6.58 36.40 -9.24
C GLY A 248 -7.45 37.52 -8.68
N ALA A 249 -6.91 38.73 -8.73
CA ALA A 249 -7.58 39.95 -8.34
C ALA A 249 -8.95 40.06 -9.02
N SER A 250 -9.97 40.33 -8.21
CA SER A 250 -11.31 40.71 -8.64
C SER A 250 -11.22 41.88 -9.64
N GLN A 251 -11.70 41.68 -10.86
CA GLN A 251 -12.01 42.78 -11.75
C GLN A 251 -13.22 43.53 -11.18
N SER A 252 -12.98 44.69 -10.59
CA SER A 252 -14.02 45.67 -10.30
C SER A 252 -14.44 46.34 -11.61
N GLU A 253 -15.71 46.17 -11.96
CA GLU A 253 -16.42 46.98 -12.96
C GLU A 253 -16.18 48.47 -12.70
N LYS A 254 -15.62 49.17 -13.70
CA LYS A 254 -15.82 50.61 -13.84
C LYS A 254 -16.88 50.84 -14.90
N VAL A 255 -18.09 51.08 -14.42
CA VAL A 255 -19.10 51.86 -15.14
C VAL A 255 -18.49 53.24 -15.42
N GLY A 256 -18.38 53.61 -16.69
CA GLY A 256 -17.86 54.89 -17.15
C GLY A 256 -18.72 55.43 -18.28
N VAL A 257 -19.48 56.45 -17.94
CA VAL A 257 -20.38 57.25 -18.79
C VAL A 257 -19.59 57.95 -19.91
N GLY A 258 -20.15 57.96 -21.12
CA GLY A 258 -19.71 58.73 -22.28
C GLY A 258 -20.61 58.52 -23.48
#